data_AF-A0A2N5VUT0-F1
#
_entry.id   AF-A0A2N5VUT0-F1
#
_cell.length_a   1.000
_cell.length_b   1.000
_cell.length_c   1.000
_cell.angle_alpha   90.00
_cell.angle_beta   90.00
_cell.angle_gamma   90.00
#
_symmetry.space_group_name_H-M   'P 1'
#
loop_
_entity.id
_entity.type
_entity.pdbx_description
1 polymer ?
#
loop_
_entity_poly.entity_id
_entity_poly.type
_entity_poly.pdbx_seq_one_letter_code
_entity_poly.pdbx_strand_id
1 'polypeptide(L)'
;MEGLDVNGVPLPLDAQSSPNVAIDTGTTLIGGPAKEVKQFYSQVIGSSPASGSYQGYYSYPCNSSVLVSFRFGGKNYSMAPDDFNLGPFGSNGRCLGSVFELELSGASKSLISWVIGDSFLKNVLSVYRYLPPAVGFAKLSSAFNSTGASVVTAGGPLFAPGTLRVVEALAAGTLAANASSLPPGLRGGANSSLSLGPALRNAKASTAPQPTRPAAALLLLASLLVFLARFLS
;
A
#
# COMPACT_ATOMS: atom_id res chain seq x y z
N MET A 1 8.17 -5.44 -12.55
CA MET A 1 8.38 -6.50 -11.53
C MET A 1 8.92 -7.72 -12.26
N GLU A 2 10.04 -8.30 -11.85
CA GLU A 2 10.70 -9.41 -12.57
C GLU A 2 10.23 -10.80 -12.12
N GLY A 3 9.47 -10.87 -11.03
CA GLY A 3 8.98 -12.11 -10.47
C GLY A 3 8.12 -11.88 -9.24
N LEU A 4 7.18 -12.79 -9.06
CA LEU A 4 6.34 -12.94 -7.88
C LEU A 4 6.34 -14.43 -7.53
N ASP A 5 6.69 -14.75 -6.30
CA ASP A 5 6.78 -16.10 -5.77
C ASP A 5 5.80 -16.27 -4.62
N VAL A 6 5.13 -17.42 -4.57
CA VAL A 6 4.21 -17.80 -3.49
C VAL A 6 4.60 -19.18 -3.01
N ASN A 7 4.93 -19.31 -1.72
CA ASN A 7 5.33 -20.58 -1.11
C ASN A 7 6.49 -21.28 -1.83
N GLY A 8 7.42 -20.52 -2.40
CA GLY A 8 8.57 -21.04 -3.15
C GLY A 8 8.26 -21.42 -4.60
N VAL A 9 7.05 -21.11 -5.08
CA VAL A 9 6.63 -21.32 -6.46
C VAL A 9 6.56 -19.99 -7.20
N PRO A 10 7.42 -19.77 -8.22
CA PRO A 10 7.33 -18.60 -9.09
C PRO A 10 6.03 -18.62 -9.90
N LEU A 11 5.30 -17.50 -9.91
CA LEU A 11 4.11 -17.34 -10.73
C LEU A 11 4.46 -16.93 -12.16
N PRO A 12 3.78 -17.50 -13.17
CA PRO A 12 3.87 -17.02 -14.54
C PRO A 12 3.10 -15.70 -14.66
N LEU A 13 3.83 -14.58 -14.75
CA LEU A 13 3.23 -13.26 -14.95
C LEU A 13 2.87 -13.15 -16.44
N ASP A 14 1.57 -13.19 -16.73
CA ASP A 14 0.98 -13.43 -18.04
C ASP A 14 1.15 -12.25 -19.00
N ALA A 15 1.51 -11.08 -18.48
CA ALA A 15 1.52 -9.83 -19.24
C ALA A 15 2.85 -9.49 -19.91
N GLN A 16 4.01 -10.01 -19.44
CA GLN A 16 5.36 -9.75 -19.96
C GLN A 16 6.38 -10.47 -19.04
N SER A 17 7.62 -10.70 -19.51
CA SER A 17 8.74 -11.11 -18.63
C SER A 17 8.98 -10.15 -17.46
N SER A 18 8.41 -8.94 -17.54
CA SER A 18 8.36 -7.95 -16.47
C SER A 18 7.11 -7.06 -16.58
N PRO A 19 5.98 -7.36 -15.90
CA PRO A 19 4.83 -6.46 -15.91
C PRO A 19 5.17 -5.08 -15.37
N ASN A 20 4.48 -4.07 -15.90
CA ASN A 20 4.48 -2.72 -15.38
C ASN A 20 3.70 -2.67 -14.07
N VAL A 21 4.30 -2.06 -13.06
CA VAL A 21 3.80 -2.07 -11.69
C VAL A 21 3.81 -0.67 -11.13
N ALA A 22 2.69 -0.26 -10.54
CA ALA A 22 2.62 0.95 -9.72
C ALA A 22 3.01 0.60 -8.28
N ILE A 23 3.95 1.37 -7.74
CA ILE A 23 4.31 1.30 -6.32
C ILE A 23 3.60 2.47 -5.64
N ASP A 24 2.55 2.19 -4.88
CA ASP A 24 1.57 3.19 -4.47
C ASP A 24 1.41 3.24 -2.94
N THR A 25 2.02 4.26 -2.32
CA THR A 25 1.90 4.51 -0.88
C THR A 25 0.49 4.96 -0.45
N GLY A 26 -0.40 5.25 -1.40
CA GLY A 26 -1.79 5.61 -1.15
C GLY A 26 -2.75 4.42 -1.12
N THR A 27 -2.25 3.21 -1.42
CA THR A 27 -3.04 1.97 -1.47
C THR A 27 -2.62 1.02 -0.35
N THR A 28 -3.60 0.46 0.36
CA THR A 28 -3.32 -0.47 1.47
C THR A 28 -2.86 -1.86 1.01
N LEU A 29 -3.46 -2.38 -0.06
CA LEU A 29 -3.38 -3.78 -0.46
C LEU A 29 -2.60 -3.99 -1.76
N ILE A 30 -2.57 -5.24 -2.25
CA ILE A 30 -1.90 -5.61 -3.49
C ILE A 30 -2.96 -6.01 -4.52
N GLY A 31 -3.10 -5.21 -5.56
CA GLY A 31 -4.05 -5.47 -6.65
C GLY A 31 -3.33 -6.01 -7.88
N GLY A 32 -3.88 -7.07 -8.49
CA GLY A 32 -3.34 -7.65 -9.71
C GLY A 32 -4.41 -8.19 -10.65
N PRO A 33 -4.03 -8.63 -11.86
CA PRO A 33 -4.98 -9.13 -12.85
C PRO A 33 -5.67 -10.41 -12.35
N ALA A 34 -6.96 -10.58 -12.63
CA ALA A 34 -7.76 -11.69 -12.10
C ALA A 34 -7.14 -13.08 -12.38
N LYS A 35 -6.56 -13.26 -13.57
CA LYS A 35 -5.89 -14.52 -13.96
C LYS A 35 -4.68 -14.83 -13.08
N GLU A 36 -3.83 -13.83 -12.83
CA GLU A 36 -2.59 -13.98 -12.06
C GLU A 36 -2.89 -14.07 -10.55
N VAL A 37 -3.90 -13.34 -10.06
CA VAL A 37 -4.38 -13.48 -8.67
C VAL A 37 -4.96 -14.87 -8.42
N LYS A 38 -5.72 -15.42 -9.36
CA LYS A 38 -6.19 -16.81 -9.26
C LYS A 38 -5.04 -17.82 -9.24
N GLN A 39 -3.99 -17.59 -10.03
CA GLN A 39 -2.77 -18.42 -9.99
C GLN A 39 -2.00 -18.25 -8.68
N PHE A 40 -1.93 -17.04 -8.13
CA PHE A 40 -1.37 -16.76 -6.81
C PHE A 40 -2.06 -17.63 -5.75
N TYR A 41 -3.39 -17.60 -5.70
CA TYR A 41 -4.13 -18.34 -4.69
C TYR A 41 -4.16 -19.85 -4.93
N SER A 42 -3.90 -20.33 -6.15
CA SER A 42 -3.73 -21.78 -6.39
C SER A 42 -2.51 -22.36 -5.67
N GLN A 43 -1.54 -21.52 -5.29
CA GLN A 43 -0.38 -21.90 -4.47
C GLN A 43 -0.64 -21.79 -2.96
N VAL A 44 -1.82 -21.29 -2.56
CA VAL A 44 -2.24 -21.16 -1.16
C VAL A 44 -3.23 -22.28 -0.82
N ILE A 45 -2.78 -23.27 -0.05
CA ILE A 45 -3.58 -24.45 0.32
C ILE A 45 -4.83 -24.02 1.08
N GLY A 46 -5.98 -24.55 0.66
CA GLY A 46 -7.28 -24.26 1.29
C GLY A 46 -7.81 -22.86 1.02
N SER A 47 -7.18 -22.10 0.11
CA SER A 47 -7.70 -20.82 -0.32
C SER A 47 -8.99 -20.99 -1.14
N SER A 48 -9.83 -19.96 -1.12
CA SER A 48 -11.04 -19.91 -1.93
C SER A 48 -11.43 -18.46 -2.20
N PRO A 49 -12.05 -18.15 -3.36
CA PRO A 49 -12.63 -16.83 -3.60
C PRO A 49 -13.59 -16.44 -2.48
N ALA A 50 -13.53 -15.19 -2.07
CA ALA A 50 -14.52 -14.58 -1.20
C ALA A 50 -15.74 -14.12 -2.02
N SER A 51 -16.85 -13.83 -1.34
CA SER A 51 -18.13 -13.52 -1.96
C SER A 51 -18.77 -12.26 -1.37
N GLY A 52 -19.87 -11.81 -1.98
CA GLY A 52 -20.58 -10.60 -1.55
C GLY A 52 -19.72 -9.35 -1.70
N SER A 53 -19.62 -8.56 -0.63
CA SER A 53 -18.82 -7.32 -0.62
C SER A 53 -17.31 -7.52 -0.78
N TYR A 54 -16.84 -8.77 -0.78
CA TYR A 54 -15.43 -9.15 -0.96
C TYR A 54 -15.21 -9.90 -2.27
N GLN A 55 -16.09 -9.72 -3.26
CA GLN A 55 -15.84 -10.24 -4.61
C GLN A 55 -14.49 -9.73 -5.13
N GLY A 56 -13.70 -10.63 -5.72
CA GLY A 56 -12.32 -10.37 -6.14
C GLY A 56 -11.26 -10.57 -5.05
N TYR A 57 -11.66 -10.78 -3.80
CA TYR A 57 -10.74 -11.20 -2.73
C TYR A 57 -10.74 -12.71 -2.59
N TYR A 58 -9.77 -13.22 -1.84
CA TYR A 58 -9.70 -14.63 -1.47
C TYR A 58 -9.49 -14.76 0.03
N SER A 59 -10.04 -15.83 0.57
CA SER A 59 -9.82 -16.25 1.96
C SER A 59 -9.00 -17.52 2.00
N TYR A 60 -8.35 -17.79 3.11
CA TYR A 60 -7.51 -18.98 3.34
C TYR A 60 -7.57 -19.41 4.82
N PRO A 61 -7.13 -20.63 5.21
CA PRO A 61 -7.12 -21.04 6.61
C PRO A 61 -6.14 -20.18 7.42
N CYS A 62 -6.59 -19.58 8.53
CA CYS A 62 -5.76 -18.66 9.33
C CYS A 62 -4.47 -19.29 9.90
N ASN A 63 -4.43 -20.62 10.04
CA ASN A 63 -3.25 -21.35 10.51
C ASN A 63 -2.22 -21.62 9.39
N SER A 64 -2.49 -21.20 8.15
CA SER A 64 -1.54 -21.33 7.04
C SER A 64 -0.57 -20.16 7.04
N SER A 65 0.72 -20.44 6.89
CA SER A 65 1.73 -19.42 6.62
C SER A 65 1.88 -19.25 5.12
N VAL A 66 1.49 -18.09 4.58
CA VAL A 66 1.66 -17.76 3.16
C VAL A 66 2.93 -16.94 2.99
N LEU A 67 3.90 -17.50 2.28
CA LEU A 67 5.16 -16.83 1.98
C LEU A 67 5.04 -16.14 0.62
N VAL A 68 5.26 -14.84 0.58
CA VAL A 68 5.23 -14.06 -0.67
C VAL A 68 6.56 -13.36 -0.87
N SER A 69 7.13 -13.44 -2.06
CA SER A 69 8.38 -12.75 -2.41
C SER A 69 8.28 -12.08 -3.77
N PHE A 70 8.69 -10.82 -3.82
CA PHE A 70 8.75 -10.01 -5.04
C PHE A 70 10.19 -9.90 -5.53
N ARG A 71 10.39 -9.86 -6.85
CA ARG A 71 11.70 -9.61 -7.46
C ARG A 71 11.72 -8.28 -8.21
N PHE A 72 12.59 -7.38 -7.77
CA PHE A 72 12.83 -6.06 -8.38
C PHE A 72 14.33 -5.79 -8.49
N GLY A 73 14.81 -5.41 -9.68
CA GLY A 73 16.21 -5.07 -9.90
C GLY A 73 17.17 -6.23 -9.57
N GLY A 74 16.77 -7.46 -9.92
CA GLY A 74 17.52 -8.68 -9.62
C GLY A 74 17.58 -9.07 -8.14
N LYS A 75 16.81 -8.43 -7.25
CA LYS A 75 16.78 -8.72 -5.81
C LYS A 75 15.41 -9.20 -5.35
N ASN A 76 15.40 -10.19 -4.47
CA ASN A 76 14.20 -10.70 -3.82
C ASN A 76 13.89 -9.91 -2.53
N TYR A 77 12.62 -9.55 -2.37
CA TYR A 77 12.04 -8.87 -1.20
C TYR A 77 10.85 -9.69 -0.70
N SER A 78 11.02 -10.32 0.44
CA SER A 78 9.98 -11.13 1.08
C SER A 78 9.03 -10.24 1.88
N MET A 79 7.75 -10.60 1.84
CA MET A 79 6.70 -10.01 2.67
C MET A 79 6.50 -10.90 3.90
N ALA A 80 6.34 -10.30 5.07
CA ALA A 80 6.00 -11.02 6.29
C ALA A 80 4.61 -11.70 6.13
N PRO A 81 4.42 -12.93 6.62
CA PRO A 81 3.11 -13.61 6.57
C PRO A 81 1.98 -12.80 7.23
N ASP A 82 2.30 -12.04 8.29
CA ASP A 82 1.32 -11.19 8.97
C ASP A 82 0.82 -10.04 8.10
N ASP A 83 1.65 -9.52 7.18
CA ASP A 83 1.22 -8.49 6.22
C ASP A 83 0.42 -9.05 5.03
N PHE A 84 0.43 -10.38 4.85
CA PHE A 84 -0.52 -11.08 3.98
C PHE A 84 -1.89 -11.27 4.65
N ASN A 85 -1.92 -11.38 5.98
CA ASN A 85 -3.11 -11.69 6.75
C ASN A 85 -3.90 -10.42 7.12
N LEU A 86 -5.04 -10.19 6.47
CA LEU A 86 -5.94 -9.07 6.81
C LEU A 86 -6.86 -9.36 8.02
N GLY A 87 -6.67 -10.51 8.67
CA GLY A 87 -7.41 -10.93 9.85
C GLY A 87 -8.59 -11.85 9.55
N PRO A 88 -9.35 -12.22 10.60
CA PRO A 88 -10.46 -13.16 10.50
C PRO A 88 -11.54 -12.74 9.50
N PHE A 89 -11.99 -13.71 8.71
CA PHE A 89 -12.99 -13.55 7.67
C PHE A 89 -14.11 -14.59 7.83
N GLY A 90 -15.29 -14.12 8.24
CA GLY A 90 -16.41 -14.99 8.60
C GLY A 90 -16.16 -15.75 9.91
N SER A 91 -16.85 -16.89 10.09
CA SER A 91 -16.89 -17.61 11.38
C SER A 91 -16.12 -18.93 11.41
N ASN A 92 -15.34 -19.25 10.37
CA ASN A 92 -14.84 -20.61 10.11
C ASN A 92 -13.31 -20.75 10.20
N GLY A 93 -12.65 -19.95 11.04
CA GLY A 93 -11.17 -19.96 11.14
C GLY A 93 -10.46 -19.58 9.83
N ARG A 94 -11.12 -18.79 8.98
CA ARG A 94 -10.56 -18.28 7.72
C ARG A 94 -10.07 -16.86 7.90
N CYS A 95 -9.04 -16.52 7.16
CA CYS A 95 -8.43 -15.20 7.12
C CYS A 95 -8.54 -14.64 5.69
N LEU A 96 -8.66 -13.32 5.56
CA LEU A 96 -8.68 -12.67 4.24
C LEU A 96 -7.24 -12.36 3.81
N GLY A 97 -6.90 -12.65 2.56
CA GLY A 97 -5.57 -12.35 2.01
C GLY A 97 -5.47 -10.91 1.52
N SER A 98 -4.26 -10.35 1.55
CA SER A 98 -4.00 -8.96 1.11
C SER A 98 -3.84 -8.76 -0.39
N VAL A 99 -3.88 -9.85 -1.17
CA VAL A 99 -3.85 -9.83 -2.63
C VAL A 99 -5.27 -9.97 -3.17
N PHE A 100 -5.69 -9.09 -4.07
CA PHE A 100 -7.04 -9.08 -4.63
C PHE A 100 -7.04 -8.81 -6.14
N GLU A 101 -8.11 -9.24 -6.80
CA GLU A 101 -8.37 -8.99 -8.22
C GLU A 101 -8.65 -7.50 -8.42
N LEU A 102 -7.83 -6.86 -9.26
CA LEU A 102 -7.95 -5.46 -9.61
C LEU A 102 -8.11 -5.32 -11.12
N GLU A 103 -9.27 -4.84 -11.52
CA GLU A 103 -9.54 -4.43 -12.90
C GLU A 103 -9.31 -2.92 -13.03
N LEU A 104 -8.19 -2.54 -13.63
CA LEU A 104 -7.91 -1.15 -13.95
C LEU A 104 -8.74 -0.71 -15.17
N SER A 105 -9.16 0.56 -15.15
CA SER A 105 -9.94 1.18 -16.22
C SER A 105 -9.17 2.32 -16.89
N GLY A 106 -9.63 2.74 -18.06
CA GLY A 106 -9.03 3.83 -18.82
C GLY A 106 -7.59 3.54 -19.26
N ALA A 107 -6.77 4.60 -19.34
CA ALA A 107 -5.39 4.52 -19.78
C ALA A 107 -4.51 3.61 -18.88
N SER A 108 -4.86 3.46 -17.59
CA SER A 108 -4.13 2.60 -16.67
C SER A 108 -4.21 1.12 -17.05
N LYS A 109 -5.29 0.68 -17.70
CA LYS A 109 -5.50 -0.72 -18.09
C LYS A 109 -4.42 -1.25 -19.04
N SER A 110 -3.89 -0.38 -19.92
CA SER A 110 -2.84 -0.77 -20.88
C SER A 110 -1.43 -0.54 -20.35
N LEU A 111 -1.28 0.19 -19.24
CA LEU A 111 0.03 0.66 -18.75
C LEU A 111 0.47 -0.02 -17.47
N ILE A 112 -0.45 -0.39 -16.58
CA ILE A 112 -0.16 -0.94 -15.25
C ILE A 112 -0.91 -2.26 -15.13
N SER A 113 -0.23 -3.30 -14.66
CA SER A 113 -0.87 -4.60 -14.40
C SER A 113 -1.02 -4.87 -12.91
N TRP A 114 -0.12 -4.33 -12.09
CA TRP A 114 -0.14 -4.51 -10.63
C TRP A 114 -0.06 -3.17 -9.91
N VAL A 115 -0.77 -3.07 -8.80
CA VAL A 115 -0.62 -1.99 -7.82
C VAL A 115 -0.13 -2.60 -6.52
N ILE A 116 1.05 -2.20 -6.07
CA ILE A 116 1.72 -2.71 -4.88
C ILE A 116 1.66 -1.66 -3.78
N GLY A 117 0.83 -1.93 -2.77
CA GLY A 117 0.60 -1.04 -1.64
C GLY A 117 1.25 -1.49 -0.34
N ASP A 118 0.69 -1.00 0.77
CA ASP A 118 1.25 -1.10 2.12
C ASP A 118 1.54 -2.52 2.60
N SER A 119 0.74 -3.52 2.23
CA SER A 119 1.04 -4.92 2.56
C SER A 119 2.45 -5.34 2.15
N PHE A 120 2.95 -4.86 1.01
CA PHE A 120 4.36 -5.04 0.66
C PHE A 120 5.25 -3.93 1.23
N LEU A 121 4.82 -2.67 1.16
CA LEU A 121 5.69 -1.52 1.48
C LEU A 121 6.12 -1.45 2.95
N LYS A 122 5.37 -2.06 3.87
CA LYS A 122 5.79 -2.22 5.27
C LYS A 122 7.03 -3.12 5.45
N ASN A 123 7.38 -3.92 4.45
CA ASN A 123 8.46 -4.90 4.50
C ASN A 123 9.78 -4.40 3.90
N VAL A 124 9.79 -3.18 3.36
CA VAL A 124 10.94 -2.60 2.67
C VAL A 124 11.10 -1.14 3.02
N LEU A 125 12.34 -0.64 2.96
CA LEU A 125 12.56 0.79 2.80
C LEU A 125 12.38 1.12 1.32
N SER A 126 11.41 1.98 0.99
CA SER A 126 11.19 2.48 -0.36
C SER A 126 11.78 3.89 -0.53
N VAL A 127 12.44 4.11 -1.67
CA VAL A 127 12.99 5.42 -2.06
C VAL A 127 12.46 5.79 -3.43
N TYR A 128 11.86 6.98 -3.53
CA TYR A 128 11.31 7.51 -4.78
C TYR A 128 12.23 8.64 -5.26
N ARG A 129 12.90 8.41 -6.38
CA ARG A 129 13.74 9.43 -7.03
C ARG A 129 12.99 10.00 -8.22
N TYR A 130 12.83 11.31 -8.24
CA TYR A 130 12.16 12.00 -9.34
C TYR A 130 13.02 12.08 -10.61
N LEU A 131 14.34 12.33 -10.49
CA LEU A 131 15.21 12.51 -11.64
C LEU A 131 16.56 11.79 -11.48
N PRO A 132 16.94 10.87 -12.41
CA PRO A 132 16.04 10.19 -13.33
C PRO A 132 14.99 9.36 -12.56
N PRO A 133 13.75 9.23 -13.06
CA PRO A 133 12.68 8.52 -12.38
C PRO A 133 13.08 7.11 -12.00
N ALA A 134 13.00 6.79 -10.71
CA ALA A 134 13.27 5.43 -10.22
C ALA A 134 12.61 5.20 -8.86
N VAL A 135 12.27 3.94 -8.61
CA VAL A 135 11.93 3.43 -7.28
C VAL A 135 13.01 2.47 -6.84
N GLY A 136 13.56 2.69 -5.65
CA GLY A 136 14.54 1.82 -5.02
C GLY A 136 13.94 1.13 -3.79
N PHE A 137 14.36 -0.10 -3.55
CA PHE A 137 14.01 -0.86 -2.35
C PHE A 137 15.25 -1.30 -1.61
N ALA A 138 15.16 -1.36 -0.29
CA ALA A 138 16.14 -2.00 0.57
C ALA A 138 15.43 -2.91 1.58
N LYS A 139 16.10 -4.00 1.97
CA LYS A 139 15.65 -4.83 3.10
C LYS A 139 15.70 -4.01 4.38
N LEU A 140 14.70 -4.20 5.24
CA LEU A 140 14.72 -3.62 6.58
C LEU A 140 15.90 -4.19 7.39
N SER A 141 16.46 -3.36 8.26
CA SER A 141 17.50 -3.80 9.19
C SER A 141 16.93 -4.83 10.16
N SER A 142 17.73 -5.82 10.56
CA SER A 142 17.36 -6.74 11.65
C SER A 142 17.20 -6.03 13.00
N ALA A 143 17.71 -4.80 13.13
CA ALA A 143 17.49 -3.93 14.29
C ALA A 143 16.18 -3.12 14.20
N PHE A 144 15.45 -3.18 13.08
CA PHE A 144 14.17 -2.50 12.92
C PHE A 144 13.07 -3.33 13.60
N ASN A 145 12.53 -2.81 14.71
CA ASN A 145 11.39 -3.41 15.39
C ASN A 145 10.10 -2.94 14.69
N SER A 146 9.39 -3.88 14.06
CA SER A 146 8.25 -3.65 13.14
C SER A 146 6.95 -3.16 13.81
N THR A 147 7.01 -2.68 15.05
CA THR A 147 5.83 -2.16 15.78
C THR A 147 5.52 -0.68 15.49
N GLY A 148 6.27 -0.04 14.58
CA GLY A 148 6.14 1.38 14.25
C GLY A 148 5.35 1.66 12.97
N ALA A 149 4.71 2.83 12.89
CA ALA A 149 4.07 3.31 11.67
C ALA A 149 5.09 3.50 10.53
N SER A 150 4.66 3.30 9.28
CA SER A 150 5.45 3.63 8.09
C SER A 150 5.81 5.12 8.11
N VAL A 151 7.09 5.44 8.28
CA VAL A 151 7.58 6.83 8.32
C VAL A 151 8.00 7.24 6.92
N VAL A 152 7.26 8.17 6.31
CA VAL A 152 7.68 8.83 5.06
C VAL A 152 8.56 10.02 5.41
N THR A 153 9.87 9.90 5.15
CA THR A 153 10.80 11.02 5.26
C THR A 153 10.93 11.70 3.90
N ALA A 154 10.47 12.95 3.78
CA ALA A 154 10.77 13.78 2.63
C ALA A 154 12.24 14.22 2.70
N GLY A 155 13.13 13.51 2.00
CA GLY A 155 14.57 13.79 2.00
C GLY A 155 14.99 14.81 0.94
N GLY A 156 15.75 15.83 1.36
CA GLY A 156 16.57 16.68 0.49
C GLY A 156 17.77 15.93 -0.13
N PRO A 157 18.78 16.63 -0.70
CA PRO A 157 19.81 16.02 -1.52
C PRO A 157 20.50 14.81 -0.86
N LEU A 158 20.41 13.68 -1.54
CA LEU A 158 20.85 12.34 -1.11
C LEU A 158 22.38 12.19 -1.20
N PHE A 159 23.16 12.88 -0.37
CA PHE A 159 24.58 12.59 -0.19
C PHE A 159 25.04 12.87 1.24
N ALA A 160 24.60 12.05 2.18
CA ALA A 160 25.34 11.78 3.41
C ALA A 160 24.99 10.37 3.90
N PRO A 161 25.92 9.39 3.81
CA PRO A 161 25.72 8.11 4.47
C PRO A 161 25.73 8.34 5.97
N GLY A 162 24.62 8.02 6.64
CA GLY A 162 24.50 8.09 8.08
C GLY A 162 23.73 9.30 8.58
N THR A 163 22.40 9.19 8.58
CA THR A 163 21.50 9.42 9.72
C THR A 163 20.08 9.44 9.15
N LEU A 164 19.35 8.33 9.28
CA LEU A 164 17.90 8.34 9.06
C LEU A 164 17.30 9.26 10.13
N ARG A 165 16.76 10.40 9.72
CA ARG A 165 15.98 11.26 10.62
C ARG A 165 14.54 10.79 10.56
N VAL A 166 14.03 10.30 11.68
CA VAL A 166 12.60 10.05 11.85
C VAL A 166 11.91 11.41 11.79
N VAL A 167 11.14 11.65 10.74
CA VAL A 167 10.15 12.73 10.74
C VAL A 167 8.86 12.10 11.22
N GLU A 168 8.60 12.16 12.53
CA GLU A 168 7.27 11.83 13.04
C GLU A 168 6.28 12.78 12.38
N ALA A 169 5.17 12.23 11.88
CA ALA A 169 4.06 13.05 11.44
C ALA A 169 3.59 13.85 12.66
N LEU A 170 3.87 15.15 12.68
CA LEU A 170 3.30 16.07 13.66
C LEU A 170 1.78 15.88 13.61
N ALA A 171 1.18 15.52 14.74
CA ALA A 171 -0.26 15.50 14.89
C ALA A 171 -0.82 16.81 14.33
N ALA A 172 -1.91 16.73 13.56
CA ALA A 172 -2.53 17.85 12.86
C ALA A 172 -2.75 19.04 13.80
N GLY A 173 -1.76 19.92 13.84
CA GLY A 173 -1.70 21.16 14.59
C GLY A 173 -1.45 22.25 13.57
N THR A 174 -2.36 23.22 13.54
CA THR A 174 -2.36 24.36 12.61
C THR A 174 -1.05 25.13 12.69
N LEU A 175 -0.13 24.86 11.76
CA LEU A 175 1.03 25.70 11.50
C LEU A 175 0.75 26.55 10.27
N ALA A 176 0.56 27.85 10.49
CA ALA A 176 0.55 28.84 9.41
C ALA A 176 1.97 28.92 8.83
N ALA A 177 2.19 28.33 7.66
CA ALA A 177 3.48 28.43 6.96
C ALA A 177 3.57 29.77 6.22
N ASN A 178 4.56 30.60 6.58
CA ASN A 178 4.90 31.83 5.89
C ASN A 178 5.54 31.47 4.54
N ALA A 179 4.90 31.82 3.41
CA ALA A 179 5.27 31.38 2.05
C ALA A 179 6.57 32.02 1.49
N SER A 180 7.38 32.66 2.32
CA SER A 180 8.57 33.42 1.92
C SER A 180 9.84 32.57 1.76
N SER A 181 9.84 31.29 2.17
CA SER A 181 11.02 30.40 2.09
C SER A 181 10.97 29.32 1.00
N LEU A 182 10.02 29.40 0.05
CA LEU A 182 9.87 28.39 -1.02
C LEU A 182 10.67 28.74 -2.30
N PRO A 183 11.31 27.76 -2.96
CA PRO A 183 11.98 27.93 -4.25
C PRO A 183 10.99 28.39 -5.35
N PRO A 184 11.45 29.06 -6.42
CA PRO A 184 10.58 29.73 -7.40
C PRO A 184 9.51 28.85 -8.06
N GLY A 185 9.70 27.53 -8.13
CA GLY A 185 8.77 26.58 -8.76
C GLY A 185 7.53 26.19 -7.96
N LEU A 186 7.40 26.63 -6.70
CA LEU A 186 6.25 26.29 -5.82
C LEU A 186 5.36 27.50 -5.47
N ARG A 187 5.55 28.65 -6.13
CA ARG A 187 4.81 29.90 -5.84
C ARG A 187 3.42 29.99 -6.48
N GLY A 188 3.02 29.04 -7.32
CA GLY A 188 1.73 29.05 -8.00
C GLY A 188 0.73 28.07 -7.36
N GLY A 189 -0.15 28.57 -6.48
CA GLY A 189 -1.30 27.79 -6.03
C GLY A 189 -1.73 27.99 -4.57
N ALA A 190 -1.77 29.22 -4.06
CA ALA A 190 -2.47 29.53 -2.82
C ALA A 190 -3.82 30.18 -3.16
N ASN A 191 -4.91 29.44 -2.97
CA ASN A 191 -6.21 29.92 -2.48
C ASN A 191 -7.22 28.77 -2.46
N SER A 192 -7.10 27.87 -1.49
CA SER A 192 -8.20 26.98 -1.10
C SER A 192 -7.98 26.57 0.35
N SER A 193 -8.69 27.23 1.26
CA SER A 193 -8.78 26.86 2.67
C SER A 193 -9.66 25.61 2.80
N LEU A 194 -9.08 24.49 3.26
CA LEU A 194 -9.84 23.31 3.68
C LEU A 194 -9.93 23.31 5.21
N SER A 195 -11.12 23.61 5.71
CA SER A 195 -11.47 23.54 7.13
C SER A 195 -11.81 22.09 7.51
N LEU A 196 -11.12 21.55 8.52
CA LEU A 196 -11.48 20.29 9.18
C LEU A 196 -11.93 20.62 10.62
N GLY A 197 -13.21 20.40 10.92
CA GLY A 197 -13.79 20.64 12.24
C GLY A 197 -13.27 19.65 13.31
N PRO A 198 -13.28 20.02 14.60
CA PRO A 198 -12.68 19.23 15.66
C PRO A 198 -13.68 18.21 16.22
N ALA A 199 -13.31 16.93 16.24
CA ALA A 199 -13.94 15.98 17.14
C ALA A 199 -12.91 14.93 17.55
N LEU A 200 -12.28 15.14 18.72
CA LEU A 200 -11.80 14.12 19.65
C LEU A 200 -11.16 14.85 20.85
N ARG A 201 -11.97 15.19 21.87
CA ARG A 201 -11.48 15.38 23.23
C ARG A 201 -12.43 14.73 24.23
N ASN A 202 -11.82 14.01 25.17
CA ASN A 202 -12.33 13.41 26.39
C ASN A 202 -13.05 12.05 26.28
N ALA A 203 -12.30 11.02 26.69
CA ALA A 203 -12.84 9.82 27.30
C ALA A 203 -13.49 10.16 28.66
N LYS A 204 -14.73 9.70 28.86
CA LYS A 204 -15.29 9.38 30.18
C LYS A 204 -16.15 8.13 30.04
N ALA A 205 -15.94 7.17 30.93
CA ALA A 205 -16.62 5.88 30.95
C ALA A 205 -18.14 6.04 31.15
N SER A 206 -18.95 5.43 30.27
CA SER A 206 -20.31 4.96 30.59
C SER A 206 -20.84 4.03 29.49
N THR A 207 -21.37 2.89 29.94
CA THR A 207 -22.32 1.91 29.36
C THR A 207 -22.74 2.04 27.90
N ALA A 208 -22.59 0.94 27.15
CA ALA A 208 -22.88 0.79 25.73
C ALA A 208 -24.37 0.82 25.36
N PRO A 209 -24.72 1.55 24.29
CA PRO A 209 -25.76 1.11 23.35
C PRO A 209 -25.13 0.85 21.97
N GLN A 210 -25.55 -0.25 21.34
CA GLN A 210 -25.23 -0.59 19.94
C GLN A 210 -25.48 0.61 19.00
N PRO A 211 -24.59 0.83 18.01
CA PRO A 211 -25.05 1.48 16.79
C PRO A 211 -24.59 0.81 15.49
N THR A 212 -25.48 1.01 14.55
CA THR A 212 -25.53 0.67 13.14
C THR A 212 -24.36 1.20 12.30
N ARG A 213 -24.12 0.49 11.19
CA ARG A 213 -23.16 0.73 10.10
C ARG A 213 -23.08 2.18 9.62
N PRO A 214 -21.89 2.59 9.13
CA PRO A 214 -21.79 3.39 7.91
C PRO A 214 -20.90 2.74 6.85
N ALA A 215 -21.17 3.10 5.59
CA ALA A 215 -20.51 2.62 4.39
C ALA A 215 -19.11 3.22 4.21
N ALA A 216 -18.09 2.37 4.11
CA ALA A 216 -16.71 2.73 3.80
C ALA A 216 -16.32 2.20 2.41
N ALA A 217 -16.93 2.75 1.35
CA ALA A 217 -16.63 2.38 -0.04
C ALA A 217 -16.19 3.56 -0.93
N LEU A 218 -16.21 4.79 -0.42
CA LEU A 218 -16.00 5.99 -1.25
C LEU A 218 -14.59 6.60 -1.16
N LEU A 219 -13.75 6.15 -0.22
CA LEU A 219 -12.45 6.77 0.05
C LEU A 219 -11.28 6.17 -0.75
N LEU A 220 -11.40 4.93 -1.26
CA LEU A 220 -10.33 4.26 -2.01
C LEU A 220 -10.20 4.76 -3.47
N LEU A 221 -11.27 5.27 -4.08
CA LEU A 221 -11.23 5.79 -5.46
C LEU A 221 -10.60 7.18 -5.56
N ALA A 222 -10.71 8.02 -4.53
CA ALA A 222 -10.23 9.40 -4.59
C ALA A 222 -8.70 9.50 -4.60
N SER A 223 -8.01 8.63 -3.86
CA SER A 223 -6.54 8.64 -3.76
C SER A 223 -5.85 8.23 -5.07
N LEU A 224 -6.43 7.27 -5.80
CA LEU A 224 -5.92 6.82 -7.11
C LEU A 224 -6.10 7.90 -8.19
N LEU A 225 -7.21 8.65 -8.17
CA LEU A 225 -7.50 9.73 -9.11
C LEU A 225 -6.59 10.96 -8.93
N VAL A 226 -6.19 11.31 -7.70
CA VAL A 226 -5.29 12.45 -7.43
C VAL A 226 -3.86 12.17 -7.92
N PHE A 227 -3.42 10.91 -7.88
CA PHE A 227 -2.10 10.52 -8.38
C PHE A 227 -2.05 10.48 -9.92
N LEU A 228 -3.13 10.05 -10.59
CA LEU A 228 -3.23 9.99 -12.05
C LEU A 228 -3.37 11.38 -12.71
N ALA A 229 -4.01 12.35 -12.06
CA ALA A 229 -4.18 13.69 -12.61
C ALA A 229 -2.86 14.50 -12.72
N ARG A 230 -1.81 14.13 -11.97
CA ARG A 230 -0.51 14.82 -11.99
C ARG A 230 0.53 14.21 -12.95
N PHE A 231 0.26 13.03 -13.51
CA PHE A 231 1.14 12.39 -14.49
C PHE A 231 0.69 12.58 -15.96
N LEU A 232 -0.44 13.26 -16.17
CA LEU A 232 -1.00 13.58 -17.49
C LEU A 232 -1.04 15.09 -17.77
N SER A 233 -0.17 15.88 -17.15
CA SER A 233 0.04 17.31 -17.47
C SER A 233 1.51 17.63 -17.59
#